data_AF-A0A162BUZ8-F1
#
_entry.id   AF-A0A162BUZ8-F1
#
_cell.length_a   1.000
_cell.length_b   1.000
_cell.length_c   1.000
_cell.angle_alpha   90.00
_cell.angle_beta   90.00
_cell.angle_gamma   90.00
#
_symmetry.space_group_name_H-M   'P 1'
#
loop_
_entity.id
_entity.type
_entity.pdbx_description
1 polymer ?
#
loop_
_entity_poly.entity_id
_entity_poly.type
_entity_poly.pdbx_seq_one_letter_code
_entity_poly.pdbx_strand_id
1 'polypeptide(L)'
;HLCDCSEPKNIGIIQFSDSNCKPETNNTDTVLVKYTVYSDERAAVKFPGFICAQWINIRRITKTFFGQLVIVPDKISIDTTPSECYDMINNKRCGEHHMTLSDNKYVFGRDPEIVGYWLQTVDSEILNCVLEQVQ
;
A
#
# COMPACT_ATOMS: atom_id res chain seq x y z
N HIS A 1 89.11 43.69 11.23
CA HIS A 1 90.05 42.56 11.05
C HIS A 1 89.31 41.44 10.35
N LEU A 2 89.72 41.11 9.13
CA LEU A 2 89.17 40.05 8.29
C LEU A 2 89.84 38.74 8.73
N CYS A 3 89.06 37.71 9.10
CA CYS A 3 89.62 36.42 9.48
C CYS A 3 90.08 35.67 8.21
N ASP A 4 91.36 35.32 8.16
CA ASP A 4 91.94 34.43 7.16
C ASP A 4 91.64 32.98 7.55
N CYS A 5 90.95 32.26 6.65
CA CYS A 5 90.45 30.90 6.87
C CYS A 5 91.33 29.83 6.23
N SER A 6 92.55 30.17 5.82
CA SER A 6 93.41 29.29 5.03
C SER A 6 94.06 28.15 5.85
N GLU A 7 94.09 28.26 7.18
CA GLU A 7 94.68 27.24 8.08
C GLU A 7 93.79 26.93 9.30
N PRO A 8 92.91 25.92 9.21
CA PRO A 8 92.11 25.51 10.36
C PRO A 8 93.00 24.83 11.41
N LYS A 9 93.06 25.40 12.62
CA LYS A 9 93.86 24.84 13.74
C LYS A 9 93.32 23.52 14.30
N ASN A 10 92.05 23.19 14.08
CA ASN A 10 91.43 21.95 14.55
C ASN A 10 90.55 21.36 13.44
N ILE A 11 90.78 20.09 13.10
CA ILE A 11 89.91 19.31 12.23
C ILE A 11 89.08 18.39 13.14
N GLY A 12 87.77 18.60 13.16
CA GLY A 12 86.84 17.80 13.96
C GLY A 12 85.41 17.91 13.43
N ILE A 13 84.60 16.89 13.68
CA ILE A 13 83.19 16.84 13.25
C ILE A 13 82.35 17.60 14.28
N ILE A 14 81.66 18.65 13.85
CA ILE A 14 80.66 19.35 14.68
C ILE A 14 79.38 18.51 14.63
N GLN A 15 78.98 17.92 15.76
CA GLN A 15 77.68 17.26 15.89
C GLN A 15 76.64 18.30 16.30
N PHE A 16 75.67 18.56 15.41
CA PHE A 16 74.49 19.35 15.74
C PHE A 16 73.52 18.47 16.53
N SER A 17 72.93 18.99 17.60
CA SER A 17 71.91 18.24 18.35
C SER A 17 70.64 18.16 17.52
N ASP A 18 70.22 16.95 17.17
CA ASP A 18 68.94 16.69 16.52
C ASP A 18 67.80 17.07 17.48
N SER A 19 67.14 18.19 17.18
CA SER A 19 65.91 18.58 17.88
C SER A 19 64.80 17.59 17.51
N ASN A 20 64.43 16.75 18.47
CA ASN A 20 63.29 15.84 18.35
C ASN A 20 61.98 16.63 18.33
N CYS A 21 61.58 17.15 17.17
CA CYS A 21 60.21 17.60 16.94
C CYS A 21 59.31 16.39 16.75
N LYS A 22 58.61 15.97 17.81
CA LYS A 22 57.45 15.07 17.66
C LYS A 22 56.24 15.91 17.23
N PRO A 23 55.50 15.52 16.19
CA PRO A 23 54.25 16.20 15.85
C PRO A 23 53.25 16.02 16.99
N GLU A 24 52.54 17.09 17.35
CA GLU A 24 51.42 17.00 18.28
C GLU A 24 50.37 16.05 17.72
N THR A 25 50.17 14.92 18.39
CA THR A 25 49.01 14.07 18.16
C THR A 25 47.78 14.83 18.63
N ASN A 26 47.02 15.39 17.69
CA ASN A 26 45.68 15.88 17.96
C ASN A 26 44.84 14.71 18.48
N ASN A 27 44.63 14.66 19.79
CA ASN A 27 43.65 13.78 20.41
C ASN A 27 42.26 14.27 19.96
N THR A 28 41.75 13.69 18.89
CA THR A 28 40.31 13.71 18.65
C THR A 28 39.68 12.71 19.61
N ASP A 29 39.42 13.16 20.85
CA ASP A 29 38.61 12.42 21.81
C ASP A 29 37.26 12.13 21.16
N THR A 30 37.09 10.88 20.73
CA THR A 30 35.85 10.39 20.14
C THR A 30 34.87 10.16 21.28
N VAL A 31 33.97 11.13 21.48
CA VAL A 31 32.91 11.01 22.48
C VAL A 31 31.93 9.94 22.02
N LEU A 32 31.82 8.87 22.82
CA LEU A 32 30.86 7.80 22.55
C LEU A 32 29.44 8.33 22.74
N VAL A 33 28.79 8.70 21.65
CA VAL A 33 27.40 9.17 21.64
C VAL A 33 26.50 8.12 20.99
N LYS A 34 25.35 7.83 21.61
CA LYS A 34 24.29 7.06 20.96
C LYS A 34 23.58 7.98 19.97
N TYR A 35 23.75 7.71 18.69
CA TYR A 35 22.97 8.35 17.64
C TYR A 35 21.91 7.38 17.11
N THR A 36 20.74 7.91 16.79
CA THR A 36 19.70 7.18 16.06
C THR A 36 19.57 7.83 14.70
N VAL A 37 19.76 7.07 13.63
CA VAL A 37 19.57 7.54 12.25
C VAL A 37 18.16 7.17 11.82
N TYR A 38 17.40 8.15 11.35
CA TYR A 38 16.09 7.95 10.75
C TYR A 38 16.20 8.12 9.22
N SER A 39 15.44 7.32 8.48
CA SER A 39 15.31 7.42 7.03
C SER A 39 13.84 7.61 6.68
N ASP A 40 13.55 8.51 5.74
CA ASP A 40 12.20 8.73 5.23
C ASP A 40 11.82 7.62 4.25
N GLU A 41 11.63 6.39 4.75
CA GLU A 41 10.93 5.37 3.99
C GLU A 41 9.46 5.75 3.88
N ARG A 42 8.97 5.91 2.64
CA ARG A 42 7.54 6.08 2.38
C ARG A 42 6.82 4.75 2.59
N ALA A 43 6.54 4.41 3.84
CA ALA A 43 5.63 3.32 4.16
C ALA A 43 4.21 3.74 3.78
N ALA A 44 3.52 2.90 2.99
CA ALA A 44 2.10 3.08 2.77
C ALA A 44 1.37 2.86 4.09
N VAL A 45 0.80 3.93 4.66
CA VAL A 45 0.02 3.84 5.89
C VAL A 45 -1.29 3.14 5.56
N LYS A 46 -1.48 1.94 6.11
CA LYS A 46 -2.74 1.22 6.02
C LYS A 46 -3.65 1.68 7.15
N PHE A 47 -4.88 2.03 6.81
CA PHE A 47 -5.89 2.41 7.79
C PHE A 47 -7.01 1.37 7.76
N PRO A 48 -7.48 0.90 8.93
CA PRO A 48 -8.62 0.03 8.98
C PRO A 48 -9.85 0.76 8.44
N GLY A 49 -10.60 0.11 7.57
CA GLY A 49 -11.75 0.70 6.91
C GLY A 49 -12.74 -0.34 6.42
N PHE A 50 -13.83 0.14 5.86
CA PHE A 50 -14.84 -0.69 5.21
C PHE A 50 -15.01 -0.23 3.77
N ILE A 51 -15.05 -1.19 2.86
CA ILE A 51 -15.41 -0.97 1.45
C ILE A 51 -16.80 -1.57 1.26
N CYS A 52 -17.75 -0.72 0.89
CA CYS A 52 -19.09 -1.12 0.48
C CYS A 52 -19.18 -0.96 -1.04
N ALA A 53 -19.66 -1.99 -1.73
CA ALA A 53 -19.94 -1.90 -3.16
C ALA A 53 -21.23 -2.61 -3.51
N GLN A 54 -21.93 -2.06 -4.50
CA GLN A 54 -23.20 -2.57 -4.97
C GLN A 54 -23.18 -2.72 -6.50
N TRP A 55 -23.94 -3.69 -6.99
CA TRP A 55 -24.13 -3.89 -8.42
C TRP A 55 -25.48 -4.52 -8.69
N ILE A 56 -26.05 -4.23 -9.86
CA ILE A 56 -27.26 -4.87 -10.36
C ILE A 56 -26.81 -5.96 -11.32
N ASN A 57 -27.22 -7.21 -11.06
CA ASN A 57 -27.14 -8.27 -12.06
C ASN A 57 -28.42 -8.25 -12.87
N ILE A 58 -28.31 -8.31 -14.19
CA ILE A 58 -29.42 -8.29 -15.14
C ILE A 58 -29.35 -9.57 -15.98
N ARG A 59 -30.50 -10.16 -16.27
CA ARG A 59 -30.64 -11.28 -17.20
C ARG A 59 -31.74 -10.97 -18.20
N ARG A 60 -31.35 -10.86 -19.46
CA ARG A 60 -32.29 -10.82 -20.59
C ARG A 60 -32.63 -12.24 -21.00
N ILE A 61 -33.86 -12.64 -20.73
CA ILE A 61 -34.37 -14.00 -20.88
C ILE A 61 -35.32 -14.02 -22.06
N THR A 62 -34.94 -14.71 -23.13
CA THR A 62 -35.80 -14.97 -24.29
C THR A 62 -36.23 -16.43 -24.30
N LYS A 63 -37.55 -16.68 -24.28
CA LYS A 63 -38.12 -18.01 -24.42
C LYS A 63 -38.81 -18.14 -25.77
N THR A 64 -38.31 -19.03 -26.61
CA THR A 64 -38.84 -19.20 -27.98
C THR A 64 -40.13 -20.02 -27.99
N PHE A 65 -40.77 -20.10 -29.16
CA PHE A 65 -41.93 -20.96 -29.39
C PHE A 65 -41.65 -22.45 -29.14
N PHE A 66 -40.40 -22.90 -29.32
CA PHE A 66 -40.02 -24.29 -29.06
C PHE A 66 -39.59 -24.54 -27.61
N GLY A 67 -39.78 -23.55 -26.72
CA GLY A 67 -39.36 -23.64 -25.33
C GLY A 67 -37.86 -23.47 -25.12
N GLN A 68 -37.07 -23.15 -26.15
CA GLN A 68 -35.65 -22.84 -26.01
C GLN A 68 -35.49 -21.58 -25.17
N LEU A 69 -34.60 -21.66 -24.19
CA LEU A 69 -34.27 -20.55 -23.31
C LEU A 69 -32.91 -19.96 -23.72
N VAL A 70 -32.90 -18.66 -24.03
CA VAL A 70 -31.69 -17.88 -24.28
C VAL A 70 -31.57 -16.85 -23.16
N ILE A 71 -30.49 -16.94 -22.37
CA ILE A 71 -30.23 -16.00 -21.28
C ILE A 71 -28.96 -15.24 -21.62
N VAL A 72 -29.06 -13.91 -21.66
CA VAL A 72 -27.92 -13.02 -21.80
C VAL A 72 -27.70 -12.31 -20.45
N PRO A 73 -26.63 -12.62 -19.72
CA PRO A 73 -26.30 -11.94 -18.48
C PRO A 73 -25.66 -10.58 -18.76
N ASP A 74 -25.97 -9.61 -17.90
CA ASP A 74 -25.34 -8.29 -17.87
C ASP A 74 -25.15 -7.85 -16.40
N LYS A 75 -24.24 -6.92 -16.15
CA LYS A 75 -23.91 -6.44 -14.81
C LYS A 75 -23.54 -4.95 -14.84
N ILE A 76 -24.17 -4.19 -13.95
CA ILE A 76 -23.96 -2.75 -13.81
C ILE A 76 -23.51 -2.44 -12.38
N SER A 77 -22.39 -1.76 -12.22
CA SER A 77 -21.97 -1.20 -10.93
C SER A 77 -22.80 0.04 -10.60
N ILE A 78 -23.25 0.16 -9.36
CA ILE A 78 -23.98 1.34 -8.89
C ILE A 78 -23.23 2.00 -7.73
N ASP A 79 -23.37 3.32 -7.63
CA ASP A 79 -22.79 4.07 -6.52
C ASP A 79 -23.52 3.74 -5.22
N THR A 80 -22.75 3.31 -4.21
CA THR A 80 -23.27 3.06 -2.87
C THR A 80 -23.31 4.35 -2.08
N THR A 81 -24.50 4.74 -1.62
CA THR A 81 -24.63 5.93 -0.77
C THR A 81 -24.04 5.67 0.62
N PRO A 82 -23.59 6.72 1.34
CA PRO A 82 -23.08 6.56 2.69
C PRO A 82 -24.08 5.86 3.64
N SER A 83 -25.37 6.19 3.52
CA SER A 83 -26.44 5.55 4.32
C SER A 83 -26.57 4.06 4.06
N GLU A 84 -26.51 3.62 2.80
CA GLU A 84 -26.57 2.20 2.46
C GLU A 84 -25.32 1.47 2.97
N CYS A 85 -24.14 2.09 2.85
CA CYS A 85 -22.92 1.52 3.40
C CYS A 85 -22.98 1.39 4.93
N TYR A 86 -23.54 2.39 5.64
CA TYR A 86 -23.75 2.29 7.08
C TYR A 86 -24.72 1.15 7.44
N ASP A 87 -25.79 0.96 6.66
CA ASP A 87 -26.73 -0.15 6.86
C ASP A 87 -26.07 -1.51 6.63
N MET A 88 -25.25 -1.63 5.58
CA MET A 88 -24.42 -2.81 5.32
C MET A 88 -23.46 -3.09 6.48
N ILE A 89 -22.80 -2.07 7.02
CA ILE A 89 -21.84 -2.21 8.13
C ILE A 89 -22.54 -2.67 9.40
N ASN A 90 -23.65 -2.03 9.79
CA ASN A 90 -24.28 -2.24 11.08
C ASN A 90 -25.25 -3.42 11.07
N ASN A 91 -26.08 -3.54 10.04
CA ASN A 91 -27.19 -4.49 9.98
C ASN A 91 -26.91 -5.69 9.06
N LYS A 92 -25.81 -5.66 8.31
CA LYS A 92 -25.46 -6.69 7.31
C LYS A 92 -26.61 -6.90 6.33
N ARG A 93 -27.22 -5.81 5.85
CA ARG A 93 -28.33 -5.82 4.89
C ARG A 93 -27.91 -5.21 3.56
N CYS A 94 -28.51 -5.72 2.50
CA CYS A 94 -28.41 -5.27 1.12
C CYS A 94 -29.83 -5.01 0.62
N GLY A 95 -30.29 -3.76 0.74
CA GLY A 95 -31.72 -3.45 0.62
C GLY A 95 -32.53 -4.28 1.63
N GLU A 96 -33.50 -5.04 1.15
CA GLU A 96 -34.33 -5.88 2.02
C GLU A 96 -33.68 -7.21 2.43
N HIS A 97 -32.57 -7.59 1.81
CA HIS A 97 -31.97 -8.92 1.99
C HIS A 97 -30.83 -8.93 3.02
N HIS A 98 -30.70 -10.02 3.77
CA HIS A 98 -29.54 -10.23 4.64
C HIS A 98 -28.32 -10.69 3.85
N MET A 99 -27.17 -10.16 4.24
CA MET A 99 -25.86 -10.54 3.71
C MET A 99 -25.30 -11.72 4.50
N THR A 100 -24.60 -12.61 3.80
CA THR A 100 -23.94 -13.78 4.39
C THR A 100 -22.44 -13.58 4.42
N LEU A 101 -21.78 -14.06 5.48
CA LEU A 101 -20.31 -14.04 5.58
C LEU A 101 -19.71 -15.11 4.64
N SER A 102 -18.86 -14.69 3.72
CA SER A 102 -18.11 -15.52 2.76
C SER A 102 -16.72 -14.92 2.57
N ASP A 103 -15.67 -15.73 2.73
CA ASP A 103 -14.27 -15.31 2.52
C ASP A 103 -13.88 -14.00 3.24
N ASN A 104 -14.27 -13.85 4.51
CA ASN A 104 -14.08 -12.65 5.34
C ASN A 104 -14.77 -11.38 4.81
N LYS A 105 -15.72 -11.51 3.87
CA LYS A 105 -16.55 -10.43 3.36
C LYS A 105 -18.02 -10.77 3.62
N TYR A 106 -18.84 -9.76 3.86
CA TYR A 106 -20.29 -9.97 3.85
C TYR A 106 -20.77 -9.78 2.41
N VAL A 107 -21.51 -10.73 1.88
CA VAL A 107 -21.96 -10.73 0.48
C VAL A 107 -23.44 -11.06 0.42
N PHE A 108 -24.17 -10.30 -0.39
CA PHE A 108 -25.43 -10.73 -0.97
C PHE A 108 -25.23 -10.73 -2.49
N GLY A 109 -25.04 -11.93 -3.06
CA GLY A 109 -24.73 -12.14 -4.47
C GLY A 109 -25.61 -13.24 -5.03
N ARG A 110 -26.57 -12.87 -5.87
CA ARG A 110 -27.49 -13.78 -6.55
C ARG A 110 -27.66 -13.37 -8.00
N ASP A 111 -28.13 -14.32 -8.78
CA ASP A 111 -28.59 -14.08 -10.13
C ASP A 111 -30.11 -13.86 -10.15
N PRO A 112 -30.61 -13.02 -11.07
CA PRO A 112 -32.04 -12.85 -11.27
C PRO A 112 -32.72 -14.17 -11.59
N GLU A 113 -33.96 -14.30 -11.12
CA GLU A 113 -34.79 -15.47 -11.40
C GLU A 113 -35.09 -15.57 -12.90
N ILE A 114 -35.17 -16.82 -13.38
CA ILE A 114 -35.54 -17.07 -14.77
C ILE A 114 -37.06 -17.02 -14.86
N VAL A 115 -37.58 -15.86 -15.25
CA VAL A 115 -39.02 -15.59 -15.44
C VAL A 115 -39.36 -15.43 -16.92
N GLY A 116 -40.61 -15.67 -17.29
CA GLY A 116 -41.13 -15.40 -18.64
C GLY A 116 -41.94 -16.55 -19.26
N TYR A 117 -42.82 -16.18 -20.19
CA TYR A 117 -43.66 -17.08 -20.96
C TYR A 117 -43.09 -17.35 -22.35
N TRP A 118 -43.74 -18.26 -23.08
CA TRP A 118 -43.35 -18.62 -24.45
C TRP A 118 -43.51 -17.41 -25.37
N LEU A 119 -42.63 -17.29 -26.36
CA LEU A 119 -42.57 -16.15 -27.29
C LEU A 119 -42.36 -14.80 -26.60
N GLN A 120 -41.66 -14.78 -25.47
CA GLN A 120 -41.39 -13.58 -24.70
C GLN A 120 -39.90 -13.33 -24.53
N THR A 121 -39.53 -12.05 -24.46
CA THR A 121 -38.24 -11.60 -23.93
C THR A 121 -38.51 -10.72 -22.72
N VAL A 122 -37.88 -11.04 -21.59
CA VAL A 122 -38.03 -10.32 -20.32
C VAL A 122 -36.65 -10.02 -19.76
N ASP A 123 -36.47 -8.80 -19.26
CA ASP A 123 -35.29 -8.45 -18.47
C ASP A 123 -35.65 -8.61 -16.98
N SER A 124 -34.85 -9.37 -16.25
CA SER A 124 -34.97 -9.55 -14.81
C SER A 124 -33.70 -9.06 -14.13
N GLU A 125 -33.84 -8.41 -12.98
CA GLU A 125 -32.72 -7.79 -12.27
C GLU A 125 -32.75 -8.09 -10.77
N ILE A 126 -31.58 -8.07 -10.15
CA ILE A 126 -31.42 -8.17 -8.69
C ILE A 126 -30.25 -7.31 -8.22
N LEU A 127 -30.48 -6.57 -7.13
CA LEU A 127 -29.45 -5.81 -6.43
C LEU A 127 -28.57 -6.75 -5.62
N ASN A 128 -27.26 -6.63 -5.79
CA ASN A 128 -26.25 -7.34 -5.05
C ASN A 128 -25.33 -6.37 -4.32
N CYS A 129 -24.77 -6.83 -3.19
CA CYS A 129 -23.90 -6.02 -2.36
C CYS A 129 -22.72 -6.84 -1.83
N VAL A 130 -21.59 -6.17 -1.61
CA VAL A 130 -20.44 -6.68 -0.87
C VAL A 130 -19.94 -5.65 0.14
N LEU A 131 -19.65 -6.12 1.34
CA LEU A 131 -18.98 -5.38 2.39
C LEU A 131 -17.68 -6.10 2.72
N GLU A 132 -16.57 -5.40 2.54
CA GLU A 132 -15.23 -5.88 2.84
C GLU A 132 -14.61 -5.01 3.92
N GLN A 133 -14.05 -5.64 4.95
CA GLN A 133 -13.22 -4.95 5.92
C GLN A 133 -11.78 -4.94 5.42
N VAL A 134 -11.19 -3.76 5.28
CA VAL A 134 -9.80 -3.56 4.88
C VAL A 134 -8.96 -3.18 6.09
N GLN A 135 -7.73 -3.72 6.16
CA GLN A 135 -6.77 -3.50 7.23
C GLN A 135 -5.36 -3.25 6.68
#